data_AF-A0A941MY83-F1
#
_entry.id   AF-A0A941MY83-F1
#
_cell.length_a   1.000
_cell.length_b   1.000
_cell.length_c   1.000
_cell.angle_alpha   90.00
_cell.angle_beta   90.00
_cell.angle_gamma   90.00
#
_symmetry.space_group_name_H-M   'P 1'
#
loop_
_entity.id
_entity.type
_entity.pdbx_description
1 polymer ?
#
loop_
_entity_poly.entity_id
_entity_poly.type
_entity_poly.pdbx_seq_one_letter_code
_entity_poly.pdbx_strand_id
1 'polypeptide(L)' 'MSFRMTESGSLYVSLSASEVRRRLKGHGLGVRRIEAAGKGRAVIFHTATGRHLRQLEALFGGHVERSQSTADEP' A
#
# COMPACT_ATOMS: atom_id res chain seq x y z
N MET A 1 28.01 -0.79 -9.11
CA MET A 1 26.70 -1.26 -8.60
C MET A 1 25.95 -0.06 -8.06
N SER A 2 25.03 0.50 -8.84
CA SER A 2 24.30 1.72 -8.48
C SER A 2 23.00 1.32 -7.77
N PHE A 3 22.96 1.48 -6.44
CA PHE A 3 21.72 1.31 -5.67
C PHE A 3 20.79 2.49 -5.97
N ARG A 4 19.74 2.27 -6.78
CA ARG A 4 18.72 3.29 -7.03
C ARG A 4 17.86 3.50 -5.78
N MET A 5 17.67 4.78 -5.48
CA MET A 5 17.07 5.34 -4.28
C MET A 5 15.53 5.33 -4.40
N THR A 6 14.89 4.47 -3.60
CA THR A 6 13.52 4.49 -3.04
C THR A 6 12.33 5.02 -3.86
N GLU A 7 11.67 4.16 -4.63
CA GLU A 7 10.25 4.38 -4.99
C GLU A 7 9.39 4.16 -3.74
N SER A 8 8.81 5.23 -3.21
CA SER A 8 7.77 5.14 -2.18
C SER A 8 6.45 4.84 -2.88
N GLY A 9 5.84 3.69 -2.56
CA GLY A 9 4.58 3.25 -3.16
C GLY A 9 3.38 3.68 -2.34
N SER A 10 2.30 4.05 -3.03
CA SER A 10 0.99 4.28 -2.43
C SER A 10 0.08 3.12 -2.81
N LEU A 11 -0.40 2.38 -1.82
CA LEU A 11 -1.34 1.27 -2.01
C LEU A 11 -2.74 1.73 -1.61
N TYR A 12 -3.68 1.69 -2.54
CA TYR A 12 -5.08 1.95 -2.24
C TYR A 12 -5.78 0.66 -1.85
N VAL A 13 -6.58 0.71 -0.81
CA VAL A 13 -7.37 -0.44 -0.35
C VAL A 13 -8.82 -0.02 -0.13
N SER A 14 -9.74 -0.89 -0.56
CA SER A 14 -11.18 -0.76 -0.33
C SER A 14 -11.57 -1.19 1.08
N LEU A 15 -10.80 -0.73 2.07
CA LEU A 15 -11.00 -0.98 3.49
C LEU A 15 -10.84 0.33 4.27
N SER A 16 -11.56 0.44 5.37
CA SER A 16 -11.46 1.61 6.24
C SER A 16 -10.07 1.68 6.90
N ALA A 17 -9.55 2.88 7.12
CA ALA A 17 -8.23 3.08 7.75
C ALA A 17 -8.10 2.39 9.11
N SER A 18 -9.19 2.29 9.89
CA SER A 18 -9.24 1.55 11.16
C SER A 18 -9.06 0.05 10.98
N GLU A 19 -9.69 -0.56 9.97
CA GLU A 19 -9.52 -1.97 9.63
C GLU A 19 -8.11 -2.27 9.15
N VAL A 20 -7.59 -1.39 8.29
CA VAL A 20 -6.23 -1.47 7.78
C VAL A 20 -5.21 -1.42 8.93
N ARG A 21 -5.36 -0.47 9.87
CA ARG A 21 -4.51 -0.39 11.07
C ARG A 21 -4.63 -1.63 11.94
N ARG A 22 -5.84 -2.17 12.12
CA ARG A 22 -6.07 -3.39 12.92
C ARG A 22 -5.41 -4.60 12.28
N ARG A 23 -5.46 -4.72 10.95
CA ARG A 23 -4.89 -5.83 10.18
C ARG A 23 -3.38 -5.71 10.01
N LEU A 24 -2.85 -4.49 9.98
CA LEU A 24 -1.40 -4.22 10.01
C LEU A 24 -0.79 -4.31 11.41
N LYS A 25 -1.61 -4.34 12.47
CA LYS A 25 -1.14 -4.47 13.84
C LYS A 25 -0.43 -5.82 14.00
N GLY A 26 0.90 -5.79 14.09
CA GLY A 26 1.76 -6.99 14.16
C GLY A 26 2.55 -7.28 12.88
N HIS A 27 2.33 -6.54 11.80
CA HIS A 27 3.04 -6.69 10.53
C HIS A 27 3.92 -5.48 10.24
N GLY A 28 5.22 -5.59 10.54
CA GLY A 28 6.24 -4.56 10.31
C GLY A 28 6.72 -4.50 8.86
N LEU A 29 5.82 -4.37 7.89
CA LEU A 29 6.12 -4.48 6.46
C LEU A 29 6.69 -3.19 5.83
N GLY A 30 7.16 -2.22 6.62
CA GLY A 30 7.65 -0.94 6.09
C GLY A 30 6.54 0.03 5.68
N VAL A 31 5.41 0.00 6.40
CA VAL A 31 4.34 0.99 6.26
C VAL A 31 4.76 2.28 6.97
N ARG A 32 4.79 3.39 6.24
CA ARG A 32 5.16 4.72 6.76
C ARG A 32 3.95 5.46 7.30
N ARG A 33 2.83 5.40 6.57
CA ARG A 33 1.61 6.13 6.91
C ARG A 33 0.39 5.44 6.33
N ILE A 34 -0.73 5.54 7.05
CA ILE A 34 -2.04 5.12 6.59
C ILE A 34 -2.97 6.32 6.68
N GLU A 35 -3.56 6.71 5.55
CA GLU A 35 -4.55 7.78 5.45
C GLU A 35 -5.90 7.24 4.97
N ALA A 36 -7.00 7.88 5.38
CA ALA A 36 -8.33 7.52 4.90
C ALA A 36 -8.62 8.29 3.61
N ALA A 37 -8.95 7.58 2.53
CA ALA A 37 -9.33 8.18 1.24
C ALA A 37 -10.82 8.52 1.15
N GLY A 38 -11.59 8.29 2.21
CA GLY A 38 -13.05 8.50 2.24
C GLY A 38 -13.84 7.32 1.65
N LYS A 39 -15.16 7.29 1.92
CA LYS A 39 -16.09 6.21 1.46
C LYS A 39 -15.62 4.78 1.81
N GLY A 40 -15.03 4.58 2.99
CA GLY A 40 -14.54 3.26 3.41
C GLY A 40 -13.27 2.79 2.69
N ARG A 41 -12.51 3.72 2.11
CA ARG A 41 -11.22 3.46 1.47
C ARG A 41 -10.06 4.04 2.29
N ALA A 42 -8.88 3.45 2.14
CA ALA A 42 -7.65 3.91 2.76
C ALA A 42 -6.47 3.84 1.80
N VAL A 43 -5.51 4.72 2.01
CA VAL A 43 -4.23 4.75 1.31
C VAL A 43 -3.14 4.38 2.29
N ILE A 44 -2.30 3.43 1.89
CA ILE A 44 -1.15 2.96 2.65
C ILE A 44 0.10 3.43 1.91
N PHE A 45 0.81 4.38 2.50
CA PHE A 45 2.12 4.77 2.05
C PHE A 45 3.15 3.80 2.63
N HIS A 46 3.84 3.08 1.76
CA HIS A 46 4.85 2.10 2.17
C HIS A 46 6.15 2.28 1.39
N THR A 47 7.24 1.92 2.06
CA THR A 47 8.57 1.76 1.44
C THR A 47 8.88 0.27 1.21
N ALA A 48 7.87 -0.60 1.36
CA ALA A 48 7.95 -2.03 1.14
C ALA A 48 8.28 -2.33 -0.34
N THR A 49 9.34 -3.10 -0.58
CA THR A 49 9.75 -3.55 -1.93
C THR A 49 9.83 -5.08 -2.01
N GLY A 50 9.66 -5.61 -3.23
CA GLY A 50 9.81 -7.04 -3.53
C GLY A 50 8.94 -7.95 -2.65
N ARG A 51 9.60 -8.69 -1.74
CA ARG A 51 8.94 -9.68 -0.86
C ARG A 51 7.95 -9.04 0.12
N HIS A 52 8.28 -7.86 0.67
CA HIS A 52 7.40 -7.18 1.63
C HIS A 52 6.14 -6.64 0.96
N LEU A 53 6.25 -6.16 -0.29
CA LEU A 53 5.09 -5.75 -1.08
C LEU A 53 4.16 -6.93 -1.34
N ARG A 54 4.70 -8.09 -1.75
CA ARG A 54 3.89 -9.31 -1.93
C ARG A 54 3.22 -9.78 -0.64
N GLN A 55 3.90 -9.67 0.50
CA GLN A 55 3.30 -9.99 1.80
C GLN A 55 2.21 -8.99 2.19
N LEU A 56 2.39 -7.71 1.88
CA LEU A 56 1.39 -6.66 2.10
C LEU A 56 0.15 -6.92 1.23
N GLU A 57 0.34 -7.15 -0.07
CA GLU A 57 -0.74 -7.52 -1.00
C GLU A 57 -1.47 -8.78 -0.55
N ALA A 58 -0.74 -9.81 -0.11
CA ALA A 58 -1.32 -11.05 0.41
C ALA A 58 -2.14 -10.84 1.69
N LEU A 59 -1.69 -9.94 2.58
CA LEU A 59 -2.41 -9.57 3.82
C LEU A 59 -3.78 -8.95 3.54
N PHE A 60 -3.84 -8.14 2.48
CA PHE A 60 -5.06 -7.48 2.03
C PHE A 60 -5.85 -8.31 1.01
N GLY A 61 -5.34 -9.46 0.57
CA GLY A 61 -6.11 -10.55 -0.03
C GLY A 61 -7.01 -10.18 -1.20
N GLY A 62 -6.63 -9.21 -2.03
CA GLY A 62 -7.43 -8.74 -3.18
C GLY A 62 -8.28 -7.49 -2.94
N HIS A 63 -8.31 -6.93 -1.73
CA HIS A 63 -8.89 -5.61 -1.45
C HIS A 63 -7.99 -4.44 -1.87
N VAL A 64 -6.88 -4.74 -2.55
CA VAL A 64 -5.93 -3.77 -3.08
C VAL A 64 -6.51 -3.21 -4.38
N GLU A 65 -6.98 -1.97 -4.32
CA GLU A 65 -7.18 -1.20 -5.54
C GLU A 65 -5.78 -0.83 -6.03
N ARG A 66 -5.27 -1.60 -7.01
CA ARG A 66 -4.10 -1.14 -7.77
C ARG A 66 -4.53 0.13 -8.46
N SER A 67 -4.19 1.28 -7.86
CA SER A 67 -4.28 2.56 -8.54
C SER A 67 -3.23 2.53 -9.63
N GLN A 68 -3.63 1.95 -10.76
CA GLN A 68 -2.85 2.01 -11.98
C GLN A 68 -2.61 3.49 -12.25
N SER A 69 -1.35 3.81 -12.50
CA SER A 69 -0.97 5.08 -13.07
C SER A 69 -1.89 5.39 -14.23
N THR A 70 -2.56 6.53 -14.12
CA THR A 70 -2.85 7.38 -15.27
C THR A 70 -1.52 7.56 -16.02
N ALA A 71 -1.31 6.75 -17.05
CA ALA A 71 -0.21 6.90 -18.00
C ALA A 71 -0.63 6.21 -19.30
N ASP A 72 -1.53 6.87 -20.04
CA ASP A 72 -1.43 6.95 -21.49
C ASP A 72 -2.33 8.10 -21.98
N GLU A 73 -1.75 9.29 -22.15
CA GLU A 73 -2.26 10.25 -23.14
C GLU A 73 -1.03 10.87 -23.83
N PRO A 74 -0.98 10.88 -25.18
CA PRO A 74 0.25 10.77 -25.97
C PRO A 74 1.16 12.01 -26.00
#